data_AF-A0A2R6D818-F1
#
_entry.id   AF-A0A2R6D818-F1
#
_cell.length_a   1.000
_cell.length_b   1.000
_cell.length_c   1.000
_cell.angle_alpha   90.00
_cell.angle_beta   90.00
_cell.angle_gamma   90.00
#
_symmetry.space_group_name_H-M   'P 1'
#
loop_
_entity.id
_entity.type
_entity.pdbx_description
1 polymer ?
#
loop_
_entity_poly.entity_id
_entity_poly.type
_entity_poly.pdbx_seq_one_letter_code
_entity_poly.pdbx_strand_id
1 'polypeptide(L)'
;MVVNAVSYVLHMTFAALLTGSVLYVALAVNPTAVAGDIRPEAFEQITGRLTTITRASAVVLFLTGGHQAGNFYTFESLTGTFRGHLVLAMLVLWLALTALVEIAGARLRDGLDADKLRES
;
A
#
# COMPACT_ATOMS: atom_id res chain seq x y z
N MET A 1 -20.31 14.90 13.02
CA MET A 1 -20.99 13.94 12.11
C MET A 1 -20.33 13.88 10.73
N VAL A 2 -20.18 15.01 10.02
CA VAL A 2 -19.57 15.03 8.66
C VAL A 2 -18.13 14.51 8.64
N VAL A 3 -17.27 14.93 9.59
CA VAL A 3 -15.86 14.49 9.66
C VAL A 3 -15.73 12.97 9.81
N ASN A 4 -16.58 12.34 10.62
CA ASN A 4 -16.58 10.88 10.80
C ASN A 4 -16.96 10.16 9.50
N ALA A 5 -17.96 10.68 8.77
CA ALA A 5 -18.37 10.12 7.49
C ALA A 5 -17.26 10.26 6.43
N VAL A 6 -16.64 11.45 6.33
CA VAL A 6 -15.51 11.69 5.42
C VAL A 6 -14.34 10.77 5.75
N SER A 7 -14.00 10.64 7.04
CA SER A 7 -12.96 9.71 7.50
C SER A 7 -13.27 8.27 7.08
N TYR A 8 -14.52 7.81 7.24
CA TYR A 8 -14.92 6.46 6.84
C TYR A 8 -14.81 6.22 5.34
N VAL A 9 -15.32 7.15 4.53
CA VAL A 9 -15.26 7.07 3.06
C VAL A 9 -13.81 7.05 2.58
N LEU A 10 -12.97 7.96 3.09
CA LEU A 10 -11.56 7.99 2.74
C LEU A 10 -10.85 6.70 3.15
N HIS A 11 -11.08 6.20 4.37
CA HIS A 11 -10.43 4.97 4.83
C HIS A 11 -10.80 3.78 3.95
N MET A 12 -12.09 3.57 3.68
CA MET A 12 -12.55 2.44 2.86
C MET A 12 -12.06 2.56 1.42
N THR A 13 -12.10 3.76 0.84
CA THR A 13 -11.66 3.99 -0.55
C THR A 13 -10.17 3.73 -0.71
N PHE A 14 -9.34 4.24 0.20
CA PHE A 14 -7.89 4.04 0.13
C PHE A 14 -7.48 2.62 0.54
N ALA A 15 -8.23 1.96 1.42
CA ALA A 15 -8.00 0.55 1.74
C ALA A 15 -8.24 -0.33 0.51
N ALA A 16 -9.34 -0.08 -0.21
CA ALA A 16 -9.65 -0.75 -1.46
C ALA A 16 -8.63 -0.43 -2.56
N LEU A 17 -8.26 0.85 -2.72
CA LEU A 17 -7.28 1.28 -3.71
C LEU A 17 -5.92 0.63 -3.47
N LEU A 18 -5.41 0.65 -2.24
CA LEU A 18 -4.13 0.05 -1.88
C LEU A 18 -4.15 -1.45 -2.14
N THR A 19 -5.12 -2.15 -1.56
CA THR A 19 -5.24 -3.61 -1.66
C THR A 19 -5.40 -4.02 -3.12
N GLY A 20 -6.31 -3.37 -3.84
CA GLY A 20 -6.56 -3.64 -5.26
C GLY A 20 -5.35 -3.37 -6.13
N SER A 21 -4.61 -2.28 -5.91
CA SER A 21 -3.41 -1.97 -6.69
C SER A 21 -2.29 -2.98 -6.45
N VAL A 22 -2.06 -3.37 -5.19
CA VAL A 22 -1.05 -4.38 -4.84
C VAL A 22 -1.41 -5.73 -5.46
N LEU A 23 -2.66 -6.18 -5.30
CA LEU A 23 -3.12 -7.44 -5.88
C LEU A 23 -3.05 -7.42 -7.41
N TYR A 24 -3.44 -6.33 -8.05
CA TYR A 24 -3.34 -6.19 -9.50
C TYR A 24 -1.89 -6.30 -9.97
N VAL A 25 -0.95 -5.61 -9.32
CA VAL A 25 0.46 -5.70 -9.72
C VAL A 25 1.02 -7.09 -9.43
N ALA A 26 0.73 -7.68 -8.27
CA ALA A 26 1.24 -8.99 -7.90
C ALA A 26 0.71 -10.13 -8.76
N LEU A 27 -0.58 -10.09 -9.13
CA LEU A 27 -1.28 -11.20 -9.79
C LEU A 27 -1.43 -11.03 -11.30
N ALA A 28 -1.44 -9.81 -11.83
CA ALA A 28 -1.56 -9.56 -13.26
C ALA A 28 -0.26 -9.01 -13.86
N VAL A 29 0.27 -7.91 -13.33
CA VAL A 29 1.41 -7.23 -13.95
C VAL A 29 2.70 -8.02 -13.81
N ASN A 30 3.01 -8.52 -12.61
CA ASN A 30 4.26 -9.21 -12.33
C ASN A 30 4.42 -10.51 -13.13
N PRO A 31 3.41 -11.40 -13.24
CA PRO A 31 3.53 -12.59 -14.08
C PRO A 31 3.76 -12.24 -15.56
N THR A 32 3.06 -11.24 -16.10
CA THR A 32 3.24 -10.81 -17.49
C THR A 32 4.61 -10.16 -17.73
N ALA A 33 5.15 -9.43 -16.74
CA ALA A 33 6.51 -8.91 -16.82
C ALA A 33 7.56 -10.02 -16.80
N VAL A 34 7.41 -11.03 -15.91
CA VAL A 34 8.30 -12.19 -15.84
C VAL A 34 8.26 -13.03 -17.13
N ALA A 35 7.11 -13.08 -17.81
CA ALA A 35 6.98 -13.73 -19.12
C ALA A 35 7.68 -12.96 -20.27
N GLY A 36 8.13 -11.72 -20.03
CA GLY A 36 8.72 -10.86 -21.07
C GLY A 36 7.70 -10.12 -21.94
N ASP A 37 6.42 -10.19 -21.59
CA ASP A 37 5.32 -9.62 -22.37
C ASP A 37 5.03 -8.14 -22.03
N ILE A 38 5.79 -7.55 -21.09
CA ILE A 38 5.73 -6.12 -20.74
C ILE A 38 7.09 -5.48 -21.03
N ARG A 39 7.08 -4.37 -21.78
CA ARG A 39 8.29 -3.56 -21.99
C ARG A 39 8.84 -3.03 -20.66
N PRO A 40 10.16 -3.05 -20.42
CA PRO A 40 10.77 -2.62 -19.17
C PRO A 40 10.32 -1.23 -18.70
N GLU A 41 10.20 -0.25 -19.60
CA GLU A 41 9.82 1.12 -19.26
C GLU A 41 8.36 1.20 -18.80
N ALA A 42 7.47 0.38 -19.39
CA ALA A 42 6.08 0.30 -18.97
C ALA A 42 5.98 -0.33 -17.57
N PHE A 43 6.78 -1.36 -17.29
CA PHE A 43 6.83 -1.99 -15.98
C PHE A 43 7.39 -1.04 -14.90
N GLU A 44 8.43 -0.28 -15.21
CA GLU A 44 8.97 0.76 -14.33
C GLU A 44 7.93 1.84 -14.01
N GLN A 45 7.20 2.34 -15.02
CA GLN A 45 6.13 3.32 -14.80
C GLN A 45 5.00 2.77 -13.93
N ILE A 46 4.59 1.52 -14.13
CA ILE A 46 3.52 0.89 -13.32
C ILE A 46 3.96 0.74 -11.87
N THR A 47 5.17 0.23 -11.63
CA THR A 47 5.70 0.02 -10.28
C THR A 47 6.03 1.33 -9.56
N GLY A 48 6.47 2.35 -10.30
CA GLY A 48 6.59 3.73 -9.80
C GLY A 48 5.24 4.30 -9.34
N ARG A 49 4.19 4.16 -10.16
CA ARG A 49 2.83 4.58 -9.78
C ARG A 49 2.30 3.81 -8.57
N LEU A 50 2.54 2.50 -8.51
CA LEU A 50 2.17 1.68 -7.35
C LEU A 50 2.83 2.22 -6.08
N THR A 51 4.11 2.60 -6.14
CA THR A 51 4.84 3.19 -5.00
C THR A 51 4.18 4.49 -4.55
N THR A 52 3.85 5.40 -5.47
CA THR A 52 3.17 6.65 -5.15
C THR A 52 1.78 6.43 -4.53
N ILE A 53 0.97 5.54 -5.13
CA ILE A 53 -0.35 5.17 -4.61
C ILE A 53 -0.22 4.58 -3.20
N THR A 54 0.78 3.72 -2.99
CA THR A 54 1.00 3.06 -1.70
C THR A 54 1.39 4.06 -0.62
N ARG A 55 2.31 4.98 -0.90
CA ARG A 55 2.68 6.07 0.03
C ARG A 55 1.49 6.96 0.39
N ALA A 56 0.74 7.41 -0.61
CA ALA A 56 -0.46 8.23 -0.39
C ALA A 56 -1.49 7.49 0.45
N SER A 57 -1.73 6.21 0.14
CA SER A 57 -2.66 5.35 0.88
C SER A 57 -2.21 5.13 2.32
N ALA A 58 -0.92 4.88 2.56
CA ALA A 58 -0.38 4.70 3.91
C ALA A 58 -0.67 5.93 4.79
N VAL A 59 -0.44 7.13 4.27
CA VAL A 59 -0.74 8.38 4.99
C VAL A 59 -2.24 8.50 5.27
N VAL A 60 -3.09 8.34 4.25
CA VAL A 60 -4.54 8.50 4.43
C VAL A 60 -5.10 7.45 5.39
N LEU A 61 -4.69 6.19 5.27
CA LEU A 61 -5.13 5.09 6.13
C LEU A 61 -4.68 5.27 7.57
N PHE A 62 -3.45 5.74 7.80
CA PHE A 62 -2.96 6.03 9.14
C PHE A 62 -3.76 7.16 9.80
N LEU A 63 -3.97 8.27 9.10
CA LEU A 63 -4.70 9.43 9.63
C LEU A 63 -6.18 9.10 9.89
N THR A 64 -6.85 8.49 8.92
CA THR A 64 -8.28 8.16 9.04
C THR A 64 -8.51 7.01 10.02
N GLY A 65 -7.65 5.99 10.02
CA GLY A 65 -7.71 4.87 10.95
C GLY A 65 -7.42 5.30 12.38
N GLY A 66 -6.42 6.16 12.59
CA GLY A 66 -6.13 6.77 13.89
C GLY A 66 -7.29 7.62 14.42
N HIS A 67 -7.89 8.45 13.55
CA HIS A 67 -9.08 9.22 13.89
C HIS A 67 -10.26 8.31 14.29
N GLN A 68 -10.53 7.25 13.53
CA GLN A 68 -11.60 6.30 13.86
C GLN A 68 -11.29 5.55 15.17
N ALA A 69 -10.06 5.07 15.34
CA ALA A 69 -9.65 4.37 16.55
C ALA A 69 -9.83 5.27 17.80
N GLY A 70 -9.40 6.53 17.73
CA GLY A 70 -9.54 7.48 18.84
C GLY A 70 -10.99 7.89 19.16
N ASN A 71 -11.92 7.74 18.21
CA ASN A 71 -13.34 8.04 18.44
C ASN A 71 -14.15 6.81 18.90
N PHE A 72 -13.74 5.61 18.51
CA PHE A 72 -14.52 4.39 18.74
C PHE A 72 -13.92 3.44 19.79
N TYR A 73 -12.67 3.63 20.18
CA TYR A 73 -11.98 2.75 21.12
C TYR A 73 -11.28 3.53 22.24
N THR A 74 -11.39 3.01 23.46
CA THR A 74 -10.41 3.28 24.53
C THR A 74 -9.17 2.40 24.33
N PHE A 75 -8.06 2.72 24.99
CA PHE A 75 -6.86 1.89 24.97
C PHE A 75 -7.16 0.42 25.35
N GLU A 76 -7.91 0.21 26.43
CA GLU A 76 -8.31 -1.11 26.91
C GLU A 76 -9.18 -1.86 25.88
N SER A 77 -10.15 -1.17 25.26
CA SER A 77 -10.98 -1.82 24.24
C SER A 77 -10.22 -2.13 22.95
N LEU A 78 -9.21 -1.32 22.60
CA LEU A 78 -8.40 -1.50 21.40
C LEU A 78 -7.45 -2.69 21.54
N THR A 79 -6.86 -2.91 22.71
CA THR A 79 -5.90 -3.99 22.96
C THR A 79 -6.52 -5.21 23.63
N GLY A 80 -7.74 -5.09 24.17
CA GLY A 80 -8.40 -6.15 24.94
C GLY A 80 -9.57 -6.84 24.25
N THR A 81 -10.06 -6.32 23.10
CA THR A 81 -11.23 -6.90 22.40
C THR A 81 -10.89 -7.44 21.03
N PHE A 82 -11.64 -8.44 20.55
CA PHE A 82 -11.44 -9.01 19.21
C PHE A 82 -11.50 -7.93 18.11
N ARG A 83 -12.47 -7.01 18.17
CA ARG A 83 -12.60 -5.90 17.20
C ARG A 83 -11.40 -4.96 17.24
N GLY A 84 -10.88 -4.66 18.43
CA GLY A 84 -9.67 -3.86 18.58
C GLY A 84 -8.44 -4.51 17.96
N HIS A 85 -8.26 -5.82 18.17
CA HIS A 85 -7.18 -6.59 17.52
C HIS A 85 -7.26 -6.56 15.99
N LEU A 86 -8.46 -6.55 15.40
CA LEU A 86 -8.60 -6.40 13.94
C LEU A 86 -8.07 -5.04 13.46
N VAL A 87 -8.33 -3.96 14.19
CA VAL A 87 -7.79 -2.62 13.86
C VAL A 87 -6.27 -2.63 13.92
N LEU A 88 -5.68 -3.22 14.97
CA LEU A 88 -4.23 -3.33 15.12
C LEU A 88 -3.62 -4.21 14.01
N ALA A 89 -4.25 -5.34 13.68
CA ALA A 89 -3.83 -6.22 12.60
C ALA A 89 -3.88 -5.50 11.25
N MET A 90 -4.93 -4.72 10.97
CA MET A 90 -5.03 -3.91 9.76
C MET A 90 -3.91 -2.86 9.70
N LEU A 91 -3.60 -2.18 10.81
CA LEU A 91 -2.48 -1.23 10.86
C LEU A 91 -1.16 -1.91 10.50
N VAL A 92 -0.86 -3.07 11.10
CA VAL A 92 0.33 -3.86 10.78
C VAL A 92 0.32 -4.28 9.31
N LEU A 93 -0.83 -4.74 8.80
CA LEU A 93 -0.98 -5.13 7.39
C LEU A 93 -0.68 -3.96 6.45
N TRP A 94 -1.20 -2.76 6.71
CA TRP A 94 -0.94 -1.58 5.88
C TRP A 94 0.53 -1.21 5.86
N LEU A 95 1.21 -1.27 7.00
CA LEU A 95 2.65 -1.04 7.09
C LEU A 95 3.44 -2.11 6.35
N ALA A 96 3.05 -3.37 6.47
CA ALA A 96 3.69 -4.49 5.77
C ALA A 96 3.56 -4.37 4.25
N LEU A 97 2.36 -4.07 3.73
CA LEU A 97 2.14 -3.83 2.30
C LEU A 97 2.97 -2.64 1.80
N THR A 98 3.02 -1.57 2.58
CA THR A 98 3.83 -0.38 2.25
C THR A 98 5.31 -0.73 2.18
N ALA A 99 5.85 -1.39 3.20
CA ALA A 99 7.25 -1.80 3.24
C ALA A 99 7.60 -2.73 2.08
N LEU A 100 6.72 -3.69 1.74
CA LEU A 100 6.93 -4.61 0.62
C LEU A 100 7.04 -3.85 -0.71
N VAL A 101 6.13 -2.91 -0.97
CA VAL A 101 6.14 -2.10 -2.20
C VAL A 101 7.40 -1.22 -2.26
N GLU A 102 7.79 -0.58 -1.15
CA GLU A 102 9.01 0.23 -1.09
C GLU A 102 10.27 -0.59 -1.39
N ILE A 103 10.39 -1.78 -0.79
CA ILE A 103 11.53 -2.67 -1.01
C ILE A 103 11.57 -3.16 -2.45
N ALA A 104 10.42 -3.57 -3.00
CA ALA A 104 10.32 -4.00 -4.39
C ALA A 104 10.71 -2.86 -5.35
N GLY A 105 10.17 -1.66 -5.13
CA GLY A 105 10.49 -0.48 -5.93
C GLY A 105 11.95 -0.07 -5.82
N ALA A 106 12.60 -0.24 -4.66
CA ALA A 106 14.04 0.02 -4.50
C ALA A 106 14.88 -0.96 -5.32
N ARG A 107 14.60 -2.27 -5.19
CA ARG A 107 15.30 -3.32 -5.95
C ARG A 107 15.18 -3.15 -7.46
N LEU A 108 14.02 -2.71 -7.95
CA LEU A 108 13.82 -2.45 -9.38
C LEU A 108 14.67 -1.29 -9.88
N ARG A 109 14.73 -0.19 -9.13
CA ARG A 109 15.58 0.97 -9.46
C ARG A 109 17.07 0.58 -9.49
N ASP A 110 17.52 -0.15 -8.48
CA ASP A 110 18.91 -0.63 -8.40
C ASP A 110 19.27 -1.53 -9.60
N GLY A 111 18.34 -2.39 -10.02
CA GLY A 111 18.53 -3.27 -11.19
C GLY A 111 18.62 -2.49 -12.51
N LEU A 112 17.76 -1.49 -12.70
CA LEU A 112 17.74 -0.66 -13.92
C LEU A 112 19.00 0.20 -14.04
N ASP A 113 19.49 0.76 -12.93
CA ASP A 113 20.71 1.57 -12.94
C ASP A 113 21.95 0.71 -13.22
N ALA A 114 21.98 -0.52 -12.70
CA ALA A 114 23.05 -1.48 -13.02
C ALA A 114 23.09 -1.86 -14.50
N ASP A 115 21.94 -1.96 -15.17
CA ASP A 115 21.87 -2.32 -16.59
C ASP A 115 22.36 -1.17 -17.50
N LYS A 116 21.95 0.07 -17.20
CA LYS A 116 22.42 1.27 -17.90
C LYS A 116 23.95 1.44 -17.87
N LEU A 117 24.59 1.06 -16.77
CA LEU A 117 26.06 1.10 -16.63
C LEU A 117 26.79 0.01 -17.44
N ARG A 118 26.10 -1.04 -17.90
CA ARG A 118 26.68 -2.12 -18.72
C ARG A 118 26.61 -1.82 -20.21
N GLU A 119 25.71 -0.93 -20.62
CA GLU A 119 25.53 -0.50 -22.01
C GLU A 119 26.44 0.69 -22.40
N SER A 120 27.11 1.33 -21.43
CA SER A 120 28.07 2.43 -21.61
C SER A 120 29.51 1.95 -21.73
#